data_AF-A0A1I0VSW9-F1
#
_entry.id   AF-A0A1I0VSW9-F1
#
_cell.length_a   1.000
_cell.length_b   1.000
_cell.length_c   1.000
_cell.angle_alpha   90.00
_cell.angle_beta   90.00
_cell.angle_gamma   90.00
#
_symmetry.space_group_name_H-M   'P 1'
#
loop_
_entity.id
_entity.type
_entity.pdbx_description
1 polymer ?
#
loop_
_entity_poly.entity_id
_entity_poly.type
_entity_poly.pdbx_seq_one_letter_code
_entity_poly.pdbx_strand_id
1 'polypeptide(L)'
;MVIQHANSSEYLAAVRTAMDEFEEALRNRYTDSFKNWKTGGNGAQWTLGGALQPQLDPAMSDDEADRIFQEATSHVPKWAAEIRADAESAIPVYDSQELNELNSAVEQMNHIAQLLEFNGPALRDKGEISDITNEISSAGGEWQGVSADKFGEDFGKSAEPTKENQRDIAVSLAKLYSARAAVISSIRGHTLTSIRQATEQLGATVDSGAESVRWTMASVFAIIVGFAGPVAAVATSVAAIVGSIVDPADPDQKFENDIGSVVAELKTALEDGKNKAVENETEYSAKVTELQDAITEKQNAEPRNLELYDFTSSGESVGQAEAGGYTYVRATIERLAKACYLASEKYEPLINHAIATDDADPQLKGINNTEQSGDVYLKDTRDTFVSFLQTTCARYREAGDRLMDAAREYDNAETNDEDILTAIGKELDFNGDESGTETVTQHVGATPGIEKHWNQ
;
A
#
# COMPACT_ATOMS: atom_id res chain seq x y z
N MET A 1 -11.07 13.21 5.92
CA MET A 1 -10.24 14.35 6.37
C MET A 1 -9.51 14.88 5.16
N VAL A 2 -9.44 16.21 4.96
CA VAL A 2 -8.97 16.81 3.71
C VAL A 2 -7.48 17.14 3.84
N ILE A 3 -6.64 16.49 3.04
CA ILE A 3 -5.26 16.92 2.84
C ILE A 3 -5.34 18.24 2.05
N GLN A 4 -5.00 19.36 2.68
CA GLN A 4 -4.93 20.62 1.93
C GLN A 4 -3.80 20.55 0.91
N HIS A 5 -4.05 21.04 -0.31
CA HIS A 5 -3.16 20.89 -1.46
C HIS A 5 -2.85 19.42 -1.84
N ALA A 6 -3.81 18.53 -1.62
CA ALA A 6 -3.78 17.20 -2.24
C ALA A 6 -3.62 17.29 -3.75
N ASN A 7 -4.24 18.32 -4.33
CA ASN A 7 -4.19 18.63 -5.75
C ASN A 7 -2.92 19.42 -6.11
N SER A 8 -2.24 18.98 -7.16
CA SER A 8 -1.00 19.62 -7.63
C SER A 8 -1.21 21.07 -8.06
N SER A 9 -2.35 21.40 -8.68
CA SER A 9 -2.68 22.75 -9.12
C SER A 9 -2.93 23.71 -7.96
N GLU A 10 -3.54 23.24 -6.87
CA GLU A 10 -3.72 24.01 -5.64
C GLU A 10 -2.38 24.29 -4.96
N TYR A 11 -1.50 23.28 -4.91
CA TYR A 11 -0.14 23.46 -4.40
C TYR A 11 0.63 24.51 -5.21
N LEU A 12 0.63 24.39 -6.54
CA LEU A 12 1.31 25.34 -7.43
C LEU A 12 0.76 26.77 -7.30
N ALA A 13 -0.56 26.92 -7.16
CA ALA A 13 -1.19 28.21 -6.92
C ALA A 13 -0.75 28.81 -5.57
N ALA A 14 -0.67 28.00 -4.52
CA ALA A 14 -0.20 28.43 -3.20
C ALA A 14 1.28 28.85 -3.23
N VAL A 15 2.14 28.08 -3.91
CA VAL A 15 3.56 28.42 -4.08
C VAL A 15 3.71 29.74 -4.85
N ARG A 16 3.00 29.91 -5.96
CA ARG A 16 3.04 31.17 -6.74
C ARG A 16 2.62 32.36 -5.90
N THR A 17 1.52 32.22 -5.14
CA THR A 17 1.02 33.28 -4.26
C THR A 17 2.06 33.61 -3.18
N ALA A 18 2.64 32.61 -2.51
CA ALA A 18 3.67 32.82 -1.50
C ALA A 18 4.93 33.48 -2.07
N MET A 19 5.33 33.14 -3.30
CA MET A 19 6.46 33.77 -3.99
C MET A 19 6.17 35.21 -4.44
N ASP A 20 4.94 35.51 -4.87
CA ASP A 20 4.50 36.88 -5.16
C ASP A 20 4.56 37.75 -3.90
N GLU A 21 4.05 37.24 -2.78
CA GLU A 21 4.09 37.90 -1.46
C GLU A 21 5.54 38.11 -0.98
N PHE A 22 6.41 37.11 -1.14
CA PHE A 22 7.83 37.22 -0.83
C PHE A 22 8.53 38.31 -1.67
N GLU A 23 8.28 38.33 -2.97
CA GLU A 23 8.84 39.34 -3.88
C GLU A 23 8.36 40.76 -3.50
N GLU A 24 7.08 40.91 -3.16
CA GLU A 24 6.53 42.18 -2.69
C GLU A 24 7.15 42.61 -1.35
N ALA A 25 7.31 41.68 -0.39
CA ALA A 25 7.94 41.94 0.90
C ALA A 25 9.40 42.38 0.74
N LEU A 26 10.16 41.77 -0.18
CA LEU A 26 11.53 42.20 -0.52
C LEU A 26 11.55 43.63 -1.04
N ARG A 27 10.65 43.97 -1.97
CA ARG A 27 10.53 45.31 -2.55
C ARG A 27 10.20 46.36 -1.49
N ASN A 28 9.24 46.07 -0.62
CA ASN A 28 8.80 46.96 0.46
C ASN A 28 9.90 47.17 1.50
N ARG A 29 10.48 46.08 2.01
CA ARG A 29 11.57 46.13 3.01
C ARG A 29 12.78 46.90 2.49
N TYR A 30 13.15 46.70 1.23
CA TYR A 30 14.22 47.45 0.59
C TYR A 30 13.88 48.95 0.52
N THR A 31 12.70 49.28 0.01
CA THR A 31 12.25 50.67 -0.16
C THR A 31 12.23 51.42 1.16
N ASP A 32 11.73 50.80 2.23
CA ASP A 32 11.67 51.41 3.56
C ASP A 32 13.05 51.54 4.21
N SER A 33 13.94 50.57 3.99
CA SER A 33 15.34 50.69 4.42
C SER A 33 16.03 51.90 3.79
N PHE A 34 15.76 52.15 2.50
CA PHE A 34 16.32 53.29 1.78
C PHE A 34 15.69 54.63 2.24
N LYS A 35 14.37 54.68 2.49
CA LYS A 35 13.72 55.87 3.07
C LYS A 35 14.31 56.23 4.44
N ASN A 36 14.48 55.23 5.32
CA ASN A 36 15.04 55.43 6.65
C ASN A 36 16.49 55.97 6.59
N TRP A 37 17.27 55.47 5.64
CA TRP A 37 18.62 55.97 5.34
C TRP A 37 18.60 57.42 4.86
N LYS A 38 17.70 57.79 3.93
CA LYS A 38 17.55 59.19 3.46
C LYS A 38 17.27 60.17 4.60
N THR A 39 16.49 59.75 5.60
CA THR A 39 16.11 60.60 6.74
C THR A 39 17.18 60.70 7.85
N GLY A 40 18.41 60.21 7.61
CA GLY A 40 19.48 60.27 8.60
C GLY A 40 19.34 59.27 9.75
N GLY A 41 18.51 58.24 9.58
CA GLY A 41 18.60 57.06 10.44
C GLY A 41 19.96 56.40 10.26
N ASN A 42 20.46 55.68 11.28
CA ASN A 42 21.55 54.73 11.13
C ASN A 42 21.07 53.60 10.19
N GLY A 43 20.99 53.88 8.90
CA GLY A 43 20.59 52.91 7.89
C GLY A 43 21.65 51.83 7.87
N ALA A 44 21.23 50.60 8.21
CA ALA A 44 22.09 49.44 8.17
C ALA A 44 22.86 49.36 6.84
N GLN A 45 24.12 48.97 6.93
CA GLN A 45 24.95 48.74 5.76
C GLN A 45 24.42 47.50 5.05
N TRP A 46 23.79 47.67 3.89
CA TRP A 46 23.33 46.55 3.05
C TRP A 46 24.11 46.56 1.74
N THR A 47 24.52 45.39 1.27
CA THR A 47 25.13 45.19 -0.05
C THR A 47 24.09 44.67 -1.05
N LEU A 48 23.98 45.32 -2.21
CA LEU A 48 23.04 44.93 -3.27
C LEU A 48 23.79 44.01 -4.24
N GLY A 49 23.69 42.69 -4.06
CA GLY A 49 24.37 41.74 -4.94
C GLY A 49 25.90 41.94 -5.02
N GLY A 50 26.53 42.40 -3.94
CA GLY A 50 27.96 42.73 -3.90
C GLY A 50 28.34 44.12 -4.43
N ALA A 51 27.38 44.91 -4.94
CA ALA A 51 27.61 46.32 -5.23
C ALA A 51 27.62 47.13 -3.92
N LEU A 52 28.73 47.83 -3.69
CA LEU A 52 28.92 48.76 -2.56
C LEU A 52 27.80 49.81 -2.56
N GLN A 53 27.29 50.13 -1.36
CA GLN A 53 26.40 51.26 -1.17
C GLN A 53 27.00 52.51 -1.83
N PRO A 54 26.18 53.33 -2.51
CA PRO A 54 26.58 54.70 -2.76
C PRO A 54 26.82 55.36 -1.39
N GLN A 55 28.09 55.62 -1.05
CA GLN A 55 28.40 56.44 0.12
C GLN A 55 27.81 57.82 -0.13
N LEU A 56 26.85 58.24 0.69
CA LEU A 56 26.44 59.64 0.70
C LEU A 56 27.59 60.47 1.24
N ASP A 57 28.08 61.37 0.40
CA ASP A 57 28.82 62.52 0.89
C ASP A 57 27.87 63.34 1.78
N PRO A 58 28.21 63.64 3.04
CA PRO A 58 27.41 64.54 3.87
C PRO A 58 27.26 65.96 3.26
N ALA A 59 28.03 66.30 2.22
CA ALA A 59 27.86 67.51 1.42
C ALA A 59 26.88 67.36 0.23
N MET A 60 26.23 66.21 0.05
CA MET A 60 25.31 65.94 -1.06
C MET A 60 24.04 66.78 -0.94
N SER A 61 23.59 67.34 -2.06
CA SER A 61 22.33 68.08 -2.15
C SER A 61 21.11 67.15 -2.09
N ASP A 62 19.98 67.66 -1.61
CA ASP A 62 18.70 66.90 -1.58
C ASP A 62 18.30 66.38 -2.97
N ASP A 63 18.50 67.19 -4.02
CA ASP A 63 18.21 66.81 -5.41
C ASP A 63 19.07 65.63 -5.89
N GLU A 64 20.35 65.60 -5.48
CA GLU A 64 21.26 64.52 -5.82
C GLU A 64 20.94 63.24 -5.05
N ALA A 65 20.58 63.35 -3.77
CA ALA A 65 20.08 62.24 -2.97
C ALA A 65 18.78 61.66 -3.55
N ASP A 66 17.87 62.50 -4.04
CA ASP A 66 16.64 62.08 -4.70
C ASP A 66 16.86 61.40 -6.05
N ARG A 67 17.84 61.88 -6.84
CA ARG A 67 18.24 61.21 -8.08
C ARG A 67 18.78 59.81 -7.80
N ILE A 68 19.68 59.67 -6.82
CA ILE A 68 20.25 58.37 -6.41
C ILE A 68 19.15 57.45 -5.86
N PHE A 69 18.20 57.98 -5.09
CA PHE A 69 17.02 57.24 -4.62
C PHE A 69 16.21 56.66 -5.79
N GLN A 70 15.85 57.51 -6.76
CA GLN A 70 15.08 57.11 -7.95
C GLN A 70 15.82 56.06 -8.77
N GLU A 71 17.13 56.24 -8.98
CA GLU A 71 17.97 55.29 -9.69
C GLU A 71 18.04 53.94 -8.94
N ALA A 72 18.34 53.94 -7.65
CA ALA A 72 18.41 52.72 -6.84
C ALA A 72 17.06 51.98 -6.79
N THR A 73 15.96 52.70 -6.54
CA THR A 73 14.61 52.10 -6.48
C THR A 73 14.14 51.56 -7.83
N SER A 74 14.63 52.11 -8.95
CA SER A 74 14.33 51.58 -10.29
C SER A 74 14.91 50.19 -10.55
N HIS A 75 15.97 49.79 -9.83
CA HIS A 75 16.61 48.48 -9.96
C HIS A 75 15.98 47.41 -9.06
N VAL A 76 15.25 47.80 -8.01
CA VAL A 76 14.64 46.89 -7.02
C VAL A 76 13.72 45.86 -7.65
N PRO A 77 12.82 46.21 -8.61
CA PRO A 77 11.95 45.23 -9.24
C PRO A 77 12.71 44.09 -9.92
N LYS A 78 13.82 44.40 -10.59
CA LYS A 78 14.65 43.43 -11.30
C LYS A 78 15.41 42.54 -10.32
N TRP A 79 16.03 43.13 -9.30
CA TRP A 79 16.74 42.38 -8.27
C TRP A 79 15.81 41.42 -7.51
N ALA A 80 14.62 41.88 -7.10
CA ALA A 80 13.64 41.02 -6.42
C ALA A 80 13.19 39.86 -7.33
N ALA A 81 13.02 40.09 -8.63
CA ALA A 81 12.69 39.04 -9.60
C ALA A 81 13.84 38.03 -9.81
N GLU A 82 15.10 38.47 -9.77
CA GLU A 82 16.27 37.57 -9.81
C GLU A 82 16.33 36.69 -8.56
N ILE A 83 16.12 37.25 -7.37
CA ILE A 83 16.06 36.50 -6.11
C ILE A 83 14.90 35.48 -6.12
N ARG A 84 13.73 35.90 -6.61
CA ARG A 84 12.58 35.00 -6.79
C ARG A 84 12.93 33.84 -7.71
N ALA A 85 13.52 34.11 -8.88
CA ALA A 85 13.88 33.07 -9.85
C ALA A 85 14.89 32.08 -9.26
N ASP A 86 15.88 32.58 -8.50
CA ASP A 86 16.84 31.74 -7.79
C ASP A 86 16.15 30.85 -6.73
N ALA A 87 15.22 31.40 -5.94
CA ALA A 87 14.44 30.63 -4.97
C ALA A 87 13.52 29.60 -5.65
N GLU A 88 12.82 29.96 -6.73
CA GLU A 88 11.99 29.05 -7.52
C GLU A 88 12.81 27.88 -8.08
N SER A 89 14.06 28.12 -8.48
CA SER A 89 14.96 27.06 -8.97
C SER A 89 15.37 26.04 -7.88
N ALA A 90 15.26 26.43 -6.60
CA ALA A 90 15.55 25.57 -5.46
C ALA A 90 14.34 24.76 -4.99
N ILE A 91 13.12 25.08 -5.46
CA ILE A 91 11.89 24.39 -5.06
C ILE A 91 11.90 22.94 -5.60
N PRO A 92 11.68 21.92 -4.74
CA PRO A 92 11.44 20.53 -5.13
C PRO A 92 10.32 20.37 -6.16
N VAL A 93 10.52 19.56 -7.21
CA VAL A 93 9.52 19.35 -8.27
C VAL A 93 8.55 18.23 -7.88
N TYR A 94 7.51 18.61 -7.15
CA TYR A 94 6.33 17.78 -6.90
C TYR A 94 5.06 18.46 -7.45
N ASP A 95 5.09 18.83 -8.71
CA ASP A 95 4.13 19.71 -9.38
C ASP A 95 3.00 18.98 -10.12
N SER A 96 3.05 17.65 -10.15
CA SER A 96 2.13 16.82 -10.93
C SER A 96 1.51 15.68 -10.12
N GLN A 97 1.99 15.45 -8.89
CA GLN A 97 1.51 14.38 -8.03
C GLN A 97 0.16 14.73 -7.38
N GLU A 98 -0.83 13.88 -7.62
CA GLU A 98 -2.15 13.96 -6.99
C GLU A 98 -2.18 13.05 -5.76
N LEU A 99 -2.11 13.63 -4.56
CA LEU A 99 -2.07 12.87 -3.30
C LEU A 99 -3.35 12.07 -3.06
N ASN A 100 -4.47 12.47 -3.68
CA ASN A 100 -5.73 11.74 -3.60
C ASN A 100 -5.66 10.37 -4.26
N GLU A 101 -4.92 10.22 -5.36
CA GLU A 101 -4.76 8.92 -6.04
C GLU A 101 -3.89 7.98 -5.22
N LEU A 102 -2.81 8.50 -4.61
CA LEU A 102 -2.01 7.73 -3.65
C LEU A 102 -2.84 7.30 -2.45
N ASN A 103 -3.69 8.19 -1.91
CA ASN A 103 -4.59 7.85 -0.81
C ASN A 103 -5.65 6.82 -1.24
N SER A 104 -6.19 6.92 -2.45
CA SER A 104 -7.08 5.91 -3.02
C SER A 104 -6.41 4.54 -3.04
N ALA A 105 -5.15 4.45 -3.51
CA ALA A 105 -4.40 3.19 -3.49
C ALA A 105 -4.19 2.62 -2.08
N VAL A 106 -3.93 3.48 -1.09
CA VAL A 106 -3.87 3.09 0.34
C VAL A 106 -5.21 2.49 0.79
N GLU A 107 -6.33 3.14 0.46
CA GLU A 107 -7.67 2.66 0.79
C GLU A 107 -8.00 1.33 0.13
N GLN A 108 -7.67 1.15 -1.16
CA GLN A 108 -7.86 -0.12 -1.86
C GLN A 108 -7.07 -1.26 -1.20
N MET A 109 -5.79 -1.04 -0.90
CA MET A 109 -4.94 -2.06 -0.28
C MET A 109 -5.37 -2.40 1.15
N ASN A 110 -5.79 -1.40 1.94
CA ASN A 110 -6.39 -1.63 3.25
C ASN A 110 -7.71 -2.39 3.15
N HIS A 111 -8.52 -2.12 2.13
CA HIS A 111 -9.77 -2.83 1.91
C HIS A 111 -9.52 -4.31 1.59
N ILE A 112 -8.52 -4.62 0.75
CA ILE A 112 -8.07 -6.00 0.50
C ILE A 112 -7.65 -6.66 1.81
N ALA A 113 -6.81 -5.98 2.60
CA ALA A 113 -6.35 -6.51 3.88
C ALA A 113 -7.53 -6.82 4.82
N GLN A 114 -8.51 -5.92 4.94
CA GLN A 114 -9.72 -6.13 5.76
C GLN A 114 -10.54 -7.33 5.30
N LEU A 115 -10.74 -7.49 3.98
CA LEU A 115 -11.47 -8.62 3.42
C LEU A 115 -10.74 -9.96 3.64
N LEU A 116 -9.40 -9.94 3.76
CA LEU A 116 -8.59 -11.10 4.10
C LEU A 116 -8.48 -11.34 5.63
N GLU A 117 -8.70 -10.33 6.47
CA GLU A 117 -8.43 -10.36 7.91
C GLU A 117 -9.61 -10.80 8.79
N PHE A 118 -10.87 -10.67 8.36
CA PHE A 118 -11.98 -10.66 9.32
C PHE A 118 -12.16 -11.97 10.12
N ASN A 119 -11.66 -11.94 11.36
CA ASN A 119 -11.84 -12.89 12.47
C ASN A 119 -12.44 -12.14 13.68
N GLY A 120 -13.39 -11.23 13.44
CA GLY A 120 -14.04 -10.44 14.48
C GLY A 120 -15.22 -11.18 15.11
N PRO A 121 -15.34 -11.28 16.46
CA PRO A 121 -16.44 -11.99 17.12
C PRO A 121 -17.84 -11.37 16.96
N ALA A 122 -17.99 -10.28 16.19
CA ALA A 122 -19.20 -9.46 16.16
C ALA A 122 -20.09 -9.64 14.92
N LEU A 123 -19.65 -10.35 13.87
CA LEU A 123 -20.48 -10.62 12.68
C LEU A 123 -20.26 -12.06 12.21
N ARG A 124 -20.79 -13.02 12.97
CA ARG A 124 -20.98 -14.41 12.48
C ARG A 124 -22.13 -14.45 11.47
N ASP A 125 -21.93 -13.88 10.29
CA ASP A 125 -22.70 -14.27 9.11
C ASP A 125 -21.80 -15.13 8.23
N LYS A 126 -22.19 -16.40 8.03
CA LYS A 126 -21.48 -17.35 7.17
C LYS A 126 -21.30 -16.73 5.78
N GLY A 127 -20.07 -16.33 5.41
CA GLY A 127 -19.80 -15.75 4.10
C GLY A 127 -18.52 -14.92 3.94
N GLU A 128 -17.63 -14.92 4.93
CA GLU A 128 -16.35 -14.20 4.89
C GLU A 128 -15.18 -15.13 4.53
N ILE A 129 -14.13 -14.61 3.88
CA ILE A 129 -12.99 -15.40 3.41
C ILE A 129 -12.36 -16.18 4.57
N SER A 130 -12.22 -15.57 5.75
CA SER A 130 -11.61 -16.23 6.90
C SER A 130 -12.41 -17.45 7.38
N ASP A 131 -13.74 -17.35 7.46
CA ASP A 131 -14.60 -18.46 7.84
C ASP A 131 -14.52 -19.60 6.82
N ILE A 132 -14.52 -19.26 5.53
CA ILE A 132 -14.42 -20.21 4.43
C ILE A 132 -13.06 -20.91 4.44
N THR A 133 -11.98 -20.16 4.63
CA THR A 133 -10.62 -20.70 4.73
C THR A 133 -10.47 -21.62 5.93
N ASN A 134 -11.01 -21.25 7.11
CA ASN A 134 -11.02 -22.10 8.30
C ASN A 134 -11.81 -23.41 8.06
N GLU A 135 -12.93 -23.34 7.34
CA GLU A 135 -13.72 -24.50 6.95
C GLU A 135 -12.92 -25.44 6.02
N ILE A 136 -12.19 -24.88 5.06
CA ILE A 136 -11.32 -25.65 4.14
C ILE A 136 -10.11 -26.24 4.89
N SER A 137 -9.48 -25.48 5.78
CA SER A 137 -8.31 -25.92 6.54
C SER A 137 -8.62 -27.01 7.58
N SER A 138 -9.86 -27.06 8.09
CA SER A 138 -10.30 -28.07 9.06
C SER A 138 -10.88 -29.35 8.44
N ALA A 139 -11.00 -29.39 7.11
CA ALA A 139 -11.65 -30.45 6.34
C ALA A 139 -11.08 -31.87 6.57
N GLY A 140 -9.78 -31.98 6.87
CA GLY A 140 -9.09 -33.26 7.02
C GLY A 140 -9.56 -34.14 8.19
N GLY A 141 -10.46 -33.65 9.05
CA GLY A 141 -11.03 -34.41 10.17
C GLY A 141 -12.38 -35.08 9.89
N GLU A 142 -13.14 -34.62 8.89
CA GLU A 142 -14.54 -35.04 8.66
C GLU A 142 -14.74 -36.00 7.48
N TRP A 143 -13.76 -36.03 6.57
CA TRP A 143 -13.67 -36.97 5.45
C TRP A 143 -12.42 -37.82 5.63
N GLN A 144 -12.52 -39.15 5.48
CA GLN A 144 -11.41 -40.09 5.66
C GLN A 144 -11.03 -40.75 4.33
N GLY A 145 -9.72 -40.97 4.13
CA GLY A 145 -9.15 -41.64 2.94
C GLY A 145 -7.94 -40.87 2.39
N VAL A 146 -7.11 -41.55 1.58
CA VAL A 146 -5.83 -41.00 1.06
C VAL A 146 -6.00 -39.65 0.35
N SER A 147 -7.14 -39.44 -0.30
CA SER A 147 -7.48 -38.19 -0.98
C SER A 147 -7.96 -37.09 -0.03
N ALA A 148 -8.60 -37.47 1.07
CA ALA A 148 -8.97 -36.56 2.15
C ALA A 148 -7.73 -36.06 2.90
N ASP A 149 -6.81 -36.99 3.19
CA ASP A 149 -5.54 -36.70 3.82
C ASP A 149 -4.73 -35.75 2.93
N LYS A 150 -4.57 -36.04 1.63
CA LYS A 150 -3.82 -35.18 0.71
C LYS A 150 -4.48 -33.80 0.50
N PHE A 151 -5.82 -33.74 0.38
CA PHE A 151 -6.54 -32.46 0.33
C PHE A 151 -6.32 -31.66 1.61
N GLY A 152 -6.48 -32.28 2.79
CA GLY A 152 -6.28 -31.62 4.07
C GLY A 152 -4.83 -31.18 4.30
N GLU A 153 -3.86 -32.05 4.01
CA GLU A 153 -2.45 -31.85 4.30
C GLU A 153 -1.75 -30.87 3.36
N ASP A 154 -2.13 -30.85 2.08
CA ASP A 154 -1.50 -29.95 1.11
C ASP A 154 -2.37 -28.72 0.83
N PHE A 155 -3.62 -28.90 0.39
CA PHE A 155 -4.50 -27.78 0.01
C PHE A 155 -5.05 -27.05 1.24
N GLY A 156 -5.70 -27.77 2.16
CA GLY A 156 -6.33 -27.23 3.36
C GLY A 156 -5.34 -26.51 4.27
N LYS A 157 -4.19 -27.13 4.58
CA LYS A 157 -3.13 -26.51 5.40
C LYS A 157 -2.49 -25.28 4.74
N SER A 158 -2.52 -25.17 3.41
CA SER A 158 -1.96 -24.00 2.70
C SER A 158 -2.89 -22.78 2.67
N ALA A 159 -4.19 -22.98 2.90
CA ALA A 159 -5.20 -21.95 2.69
C ALA A 159 -5.05 -20.78 3.69
N GLU A 160 -4.86 -21.07 4.98
CA GLU A 160 -4.67 -20.05 6.02
C GLU A 160 -3.34 -19.28 5.87
N PRO A 161 -2.16 -19.93 5.74
CA PRO A 161 -0.91 -19.23 5.49
C PRO A 161 -0.94 -18.36 4.22
N THR A 162 -1.60 -18.83 3.15
CA THR A 162 -1.77 -18.06 1.91
C THR A 162 -2.53 -16.77 2.17
N LYS A 163 -3.68 -16.85 2.84
CA LYS A 163 -4.51 -15.69 3.20
C LYS A 163 -3.73 -14.69 4.05
N GLU A 164 -3.03 -15.17 5.09
CA GLU A 164 -2.25 -14.32 6.00
C GLU A 164 -1.11 -13.60 5.27
N ASN A 165 -0.33 -14.31 4.46
CA ASN A 165 0.76 -13.67 3.71
C ASN A 165 0.24 -12.68 2.68
N GLN A 166 -0.85 -12.98 1.98
CA GLN A 166 -1.48 -12.07 1.02
C GLN A 166 -2.00 -10.80 1.70
N ARG A 167 -2.59 -10.92 2.91
CA ARG A 167 -2.96 -9.78 3.74
C ARG A 167 -1.74 -8.93 4.09
N ASP A 168 -0.67 -9.56 4.57
CA ASP A 168 0.54 -8.86 4.98
C ASP A 168 1.22 -8.12 3.82
N ILE A 169 1.17 -8.67 2.60
CA ILE A 169 1.62 -7.99 1.38
C ILE A 169 0.75 -6.76 1.11
N ALA A 170 -0.59 -6.89 1.13
CA ALA A 170 -1.50 -5.77 0.92
C ALA A 170 -1.27 -4.63 1.94
N VAL A 171 -1.12 -4.96 3.22
CA VAL A 171 -0.80 -3.98 4.27
C VAL A 171 0.54 -3.29 4.00
N SER A 172 1.55 -4.04 3.55
CA SER A 172 2.87 -3.49 3.23
C SER A 172 2.82 -2.54 2.02
N LEU A 173 2.09 -2.91 0.96
CA LEU A 173 1.84 -2.06 -0.20
C LEU A 173 1.11 -0.76 0.21
N ALA A 174 0.05 -0.86 1.02
CA ALA A 174 -0.67 0.31 1.55
C ALA A 174 0.29 1.27 2.26
N LYS A 175 1.19 0.75 3.10
CA LYS A 175 2.16 1.56 3.82
C LYS A 175 3.18 2.23 2.90
N LEU A 176 3.61 1.56 1.83
CA LEU A 176 4.55 2.13 0.86
C LEU A 176 3.91 3.26 0.05
N TYR A 177 2.65 3.09 -0.42
CA TYR A 177 1.89 4.20 -1.02
C TYR A 177 1.72 5.37 -0.05
N SER A 178 1.41 5.09 1.22
CA SER A 178 1.29 6.11 2.26
C SER A 178 2.63 6.82 2.53
N ALA A 179 3.74 6.09 2.59
CA ALA A 179 5.07 6.66 2.76
C ALA A 179 5.42 7.61 1.60
N ARG A 180 5.12 7.22 0.36
CA ARG A 180 5.29 8.09 -0.81
C ARG A 180 4.47 9.37 -0.68
N ALA A 181 3.19 9.26 -0.34
CA ALA A 181 2.32 10.42 -0.12
C ALA A 181 2.84 11.35 0.99
N ALA A 182 3.38 10.76 2.08
CA ALA A 182 3.97 11.50 3.19
C ALA A 182 5.22 12.28 2.78
N VAL A 183 6.12 11.67 2.01
CA VAL A 183 7.31 12.36 1.48
C VAL A 183 6.88 13.58 0.66
N ILE A 184 5.97 13.39 -0.29
CA ILE A 184 5.50 14.49 -1.15
C ILE A 184 4.83 15.58 -0.30
N SER A 185 3.92 15.21 0.59
CA SER A 185 3.18 16.17 1.44
C SER A 185 4.10 16.95 2.36
N SER A 186 5.08 16.29 2.99
CA SER A 186 6.03 16.93 3.91
C SER A 186 6.89 17.95 3.17
N ILE A 187 7.40 17.60 1.99
CA ILE A 187 8.20 18.53 1.18
C ILE A 187 7.39 19.72 0.69
N ARG A 188 6.17 19.50 0.19
CA ARG A 188 5.25 20.59 -0.18
C ARG A 188 5.01 21.54 0.99
N GLY A 189 4.76 21.00 2.17
CA GLY A 189 4.54 21.76 3.40
C GLY A 189 5.78 22.54 3.84
N HIS A 190 6.95 21.92 3.80
CA HIS A 190 8.24 22.56 4.11
C HIS A 190 8.50 23.75 3.18
N THR A 191 8.37 23.58 1.86
CA THR A 191 8.54 24.67 0.89
C THR A 191 7.65 25.87 1.20
N LEU A 192 6.35 25.65 1.40
CA LEU A 192 5.41 26.74 1.70
C LEU A 192 5.73 27.42 3.03
N THR A 193 6.10 26.64 4.04
CA THR A 193 6.45 27.14 5.37
C THR A 193 7.70 28.02 5.30
N SER A 194 8.77 27.58 4.62
CA SER A 194 10.01 28.36 4.48
C SER A 194 9.78 29.68 3.74
N ILE A 195 9.03 29.68 2.63
CA ILE A 195 8.74 30.91 1.87
C ILE A 195 7.95 31.90 2.74
N ARG A 196 6.92 31.42 3.46
CA ARG A 196 6.09 32.26 4.34
C ARG A 196 6.89 32.82 5.51
N GLN A 197 7.69 32.00 6.19
CA GLN A 197 8.56 32.47 7.27
C GLN A 197 9.55 33.53 6.78
N ALA A 198 10.18 33.33 5.63
CA ALA A 198 11.05 34.33 5.02
C ALA A 198 10.29 35.65 4.72
N THR A 199 9.05 35.54 4.23
CA THR A 199 8.17 36.68 3.95
C THR A 199 7.80 37.46 5.22
N GLU A 200 7.44 36.76 6.31
CA GLU A 200 7.16 37.36 7.62
C GLU A 200 8.36 38.12 8.18
N GLN A 201 9.57 37.56 8.03
CA GLN A 201 10.81 38.16 8.54
C GLN A 201 11.23 39.41 7.77
N LEU A 202 10.77 39.56 6.52
CA LEU A 202 10.89 40.82 5.78
C LEU A 202 9.94 41.91 6.29
N GLY A 203 9.09 41.61 7.27
CA GLY A 203 8.18 42.55 7.92
C GLY A 203 6.80 42.65 7.26
N ALA A 204 6.47 41.74 6.34
CA ALA A 204 5.12 41.62 5.81
C ALA A 204 4.23 40.90 6.84
N THR A 205 2.99 41.37 6.98
CA THR A 205 1.98 40.59 7.71
C THR A 205 1.48 39.51 6.76
N VAL A 206 1.94 38.28 6.94
CA VAL A 206 1.37 37.13 6.23
C VAL A 206 0.08 36.75 6.97
N ASP A 207 -1.02 36.58 6.21
CA ASP A 207 -2.31 36.21 6.79
C ASP A 207 -2.25 34.75 7.28
N SER A 208 -1.71 34.56 8.49
CA SER A 208 -1.64 33.27 9.19
C SER A 208 -3.03 32.76 9.58
N GLY A 209 -4.08 33.58 9.42
CA GLY A 209 -5.45 33.35 9.90
C GLY A 209 -6.28 32.33 9.11
N ALA A 210 -5.87 31.93 7.91
CA ALA A 210 -6.56 30.90 7.12
C ALA A 210 -5.82 29.55 7.09
N GLU A 211 -4.52 29.53 7.35
CA GLU A 211 -3.68 28.35 7.10
C GLU A 211 -2.53 28.19 8.11
N SER A 212 -2.77 28.35 9.41
CA SER A 212 -2.01 27.58 10.42
C SER A 212 -2.38 26.10 10.30
N VAL A 213 -2.25 25.57 9.09
CA VAL A 213 -2.53 24.20 8.74
C VAL A 213 -1.31 23.49 9.25
N ARG A 214 -1.42 23.11 10.52
CA ARG A 214 -0.92 21.83 10.96
C ARG A 214 -1.27 20.88 9.82
N TRP A 215 -0.30 20.57 8.98
CA TRP A 215 -0.36 19.51 7.99
C TRP A 215 -0.65 18.28 8.80
N THR A 216 -1.93 18.04 9.04
CA THR A 216 -2.37 17.04 9.99
C THR A 216 -2.29 15.76 9.18
N MET A 217 -1.08 15.25 8.97
CA MET A 217 -0.85 14.01 8.26
C MET A 217 -1.48 12.81 9.01
N ALA A 218 -1.99 13.03 10.23
CA ALA A 218 -2.57 12.04 11.12
C ALA A 218 -3.69 11.18 10.53
N SER A 219 -4.41 11.59 9.48
CA SER A 219 -5.49 10.76 8.91
C SER A 219 -5.08 9.78 7.83
N VAL A 220 -4.01 10.05 7.08
CA VAL A 220 -3.47 9.08 6.10
C VAL A 220 -2.78 7.93 6.84
N PHE A 221 -2.35 8.18 8.08
CA PHE A 221 -1.59 7.26 8.94
C PHE A 221 -2.42 6.42 9.91
N ALA A 222 -3.72 6.20 9.65
CA ALA A 222 -4.47 5.17 10.35
C ALA A 222 -4.01 3.77 9.87
N ILE A 223 -2.75 3.47 10.11
CA ILE A 223 -2.10 2.20 9.82
C ILE A 223 -2.66 1.16 10.78
N ILE A 224 -3.16 0.05 10.24
CA ILE A 224 -3.52 -1.14 11.01
C ILE A 224 -2.23 -1.64 11.71
N VAL A 225 -2.20 -1.55 13.04
CA VAL A 225 -1.05 -1.91 13.88
C VAL A 225 -1.28 -3.31 14.48
N GLY A 226 -0.40 -4.26 14.18
CA GLY A 226 -0.25 -5.51 14.94
C GLY A 226 -0.26 -6.78 14.09
N PHE A 227 0.89 -7.23 13.61
CA PHE A 227 1.02 -8.54 12.94
C PHE A 227 2.40 -9.18 13.20
N ALA A 228 2.44 -10.52 13.22
CA ALA A 228 3.64 -11.32 13.42
C ALA A 228 3.91 -12.17 12.17
N GLY A 229 4.90 -11.78 11.38
CA GLY A 229 5.33 -12.47 10.14
C GLY A 229 6.52 -11.76 9.49
N PRO A 230 7.34 -12.42 8.66
CA PRO A 230 8.50 -11.79 8.00
C PRO A 230 8.10 -10.64 7.07
N VAL A 231 6.98 -10.80 6.34
CA VAL A 231 6.39 -9.73 5.51
C VAL A 231 5.83 -8.61 6.40
N ALA A 232 5.22 -8.96 7.54
CA ALA A 232 4.77 -7.98 8.54
C ALA A 232 5.92 -7.19 9.22
N ALA A 233 7.15 -7.73 9.27
CA ALA A 233 8.31 -7.00 9.78
C ALA A 233 8.65 -5.80 8.89
N VAL A 234 8.54 -5.96 7.56
CA VAL A 234 8.68 -4.84 6.60
C VAL A 234 7.55 -3.83 6.80
N ALA A 235 6.33 -4.30 7.01
CA ALA A 235 5.21 -3.42 7.33
C ALA A 235 5.46 -2.58 8.61
N THR A 236 6.19 -3.10 9.59
CA THR A 236 6.50 -2.36 10.83
C THR A 236 7.61 -1.32 10.61
N SER A 237 8.56 -1.60 9.72
CA SER A 237 9.68 -0.69 9.43
C SER A 237 9.28 0.53 8.59
N VAL A 238 8.28 0.41 7.71
CA VAL A 238 7.73 1.55 6.94
C VAL A 238 7.04 2.58 7.84
N ALA A 239 6.46 2.16 8.97
CA ALA A 239 5.87 3.08 9.95
C ALA A 239 6.94 4.01 10.59
N ALA A 240 8.21 3.60 10.61
CA ALA A 240 9.31 4.43 11.10
C ALA A 240 9.66 5.58 10.13
N ILE A 241 9.61 5.34 8.81
CA ILE A 241 9.74 6.39 7.77
C ILE A 241 8.66 7.44 7.95
N VAL A 242 7.42 6.96 8.07
CA VAL A 242 6.28 7.83 8.30
C VAL A 242 6.46 8.65 9.59
N GLY A 243 6.98 8.04 10.65
CA GLY A 243 7.28 8.73 11.92
C GLY A 243 8.43 9.73 11.84
N SER A 244 9.47 9.47 11.04
CA SER A 244 10.62 10.36 10.88
C SER A 244 10.33 11.57 9.98
N ILE A 245 9.33 11.47 9.10
CA ILE A 245 8.87 12.55 8.22
C ILE A 245 8.01 13.60 8.98
N VAL A 246 7.55 13.28 10.19
CA VAL A 246 6.67 14.14 11.01
C VAL A 246 7.40 15.26 11.74
N ASP A 247 8.72 15.42 11.57
CA ASP A 247 9.41 16.58 12.15
C ASP A 247 9.14 17.81 11.27
N PRO A 248 8.18 18.68 11.66
CA PRO A 248 7.85 19.83 10.85
C PRO A 248 9.05 20.78 10.89
N ALA A 249 9.35 21.40 9.74
CA ALA A 249 10.30 22.49 9.58
C ALA A 249 10.62 23.19 10.91
N ASP A 250 11.91 23.21 11.28
CA ASP A 250 12.38 23.73 12.57
C ASP A 250 11.69 25.06 12.88
N PRO A 251 10.74 25.09 13.84
CA PRO A 251 9.96 26.29 14.14
C PRO A 251 10.84 27.41 14.70
N ASP A 252 12.11 27.10 15.01
CA ASP A 252 13.11 28.02 15.51
C ASP A 252 14.09 28.53 14.42
N GLN A 253 13.79 28.37 13.12
CA GLN A 253 14.53 29.08 12.06
C GLN A 253 14.43 30.60 12.27
N LYS A 254 15.46 31.15 12.90
CA LYS A 254 15.61 32.58 13.15
C LYS A 254 16.39 33.20 12.01
N PHE A 255 15.64 33.72 11.05
CA PHE A 255 16.19 34.61 10.05
C PHE A 255 16.76 35.85 10.74
N GLU A 256 18.06 36.12 10.52
CA GLU A 256 18.62 37.40 10.95
C GLU A 256 17.91 38.53 10.18
N ASN A 257 17.66 39.69 10.83
CA ASN A 257 16.87 40.82 10.32
C ASN A 257 17.44 41.54 9.06
N ASP A 258 18.40 40.91 8.37
CA ASP A 258 19.09 41.36 7.17
C ASP A 258 18.48 40.72 5.91
N ILE A 259 18.23 41.55 4.88
CA ILE A 259 17.62 41.08 3.63
C ILE A 259 18.45 39.98 2.97
N GLY A 260 19.78 40.12 2.97
CA GLY A 260 20.71 39.13 2.44
C GLY A 260 20.71 37.84 3.25
N SER A 261 20.66 37.93 4.59
CA SER A 261 20.51 36.75 5.46
C SER A 261 19.17 36.04 5.20
N VAL A 262 18.05 36.76 5.12
CA VAL A 262 16.73 36.17 4.82
C VAL A 262 16.75 35.39 3.52
N VAL A 263 17.32 35.98 2.46
CA VAL A 263 17.41 35.33 1.14
C VAL A 263 18.33 34.11 1.16
N ALA A 264 19.50 34.22 1.80
CA ALA A 264 20.45 33.11 1.91
C ALA A 264 19.89 31.93 2.73
N GLU A 265 19.20 32.23 3.82
CA GLU A 265 18.57 31.24 4.68
C GLU A 265 17.34 30.60 4.02
N LEU A 266 16.52 31.36 3.27
CA LEU A 266 15.42 30.78 2.50
C LEU A 266 15.97 29.77 1.48
N LYS A 267 17.02 30.15 0.74
CA LYS A 267 17.67 29.25 -0.20
C LYS A 267 18.20 28.00 0.49
N THR A 268 18.88 28.16 1.62
CA THR A 268 19.39 27.05 2.43
C THR A 268 18.25 26.13 2.87
N ALA A 269 17.14 26.68 3.36
CA ALA A 269 15.98 25.90 3.78
C ALA A 269 15.33 25.12 2.62
N LEU A 270 15.25 25.71 1.42
CA LEU A 270 14.73 25.01 0.23
C LEU A 270 15.69 23.90 -0.23
N GLU A 271 17.00 24.15 -0.22
CA GLU A 271 18.04 23.15 -0.52
C GLU A 271 18.04 22.00 0.51
N ASP A 272 17.88 22.30 1.79
CA ASP A 272 17.75 21.32 2.86
C ASP A 272 16.50 20.46 2.69
N GLY A 273 15.36 21.08 2.34
CA GLY A 273 14.13 20.36 2.00
C GLY A 273 14.34 19.41 0.82
N LYS A 274 15.04 19.85 -0.24
CA LYS A 274 15.40 19.00 -1.38
C LYS A 274 16.30 17.84 -0.98
N ASN A 275 17.32 18.08 -0.15
CA ASN A 275 18.20 17.02 0.34
C ASN A 275 17.43 16.00 1.19
N LYS A 276 16.55 16.47 2.08
CA LYS A 276 15.68 15.62 2.90
C LYS A 276 14.74 14.77 2.05
N ALA A 277 14.22 15.33 0.96
CA ALA A 277 13.42 14.57 0.03
C ALA A 277 14.21 13.41 -0.57
N VAL A 278 15.44 13.65 -1.03
CA VAL A 278 16.32 12.60 -1.60
C VAL A 278 16.64 11.52 -0.57
N GLU A 279 16.89 11.89 0.69
CA GLU A 279 17.09 10.94 1.78
C GLU A 279 15.85 10.05 1.98
N ASN A 280 14.67 10.67 2.09
CA ASN A 280 13.42 9.95 2.31
C ASN A 280 13.05 9.07 1.10
N GLU A 281 13.34 9.50 -0.13
CA GLU A 281 13.15 8.71 -1.35
C GLU A 281 14.07 7.48 -1.39
N THR A 282 15.30 7.64 -0.89
CA THR A 282 16.25 6.52 -0.75
C THR A 282 15.75 5.52 0.29
N GLU A 283 15.26 5.99 1.44
CA GLU A 283 14.70 5.13 2.49
C GLU A 283 13.44 4.40 2.02
N TYR A 284 12.53 5.10 1.34
CA TYR A 284 11.37 4.52 0.67
C TYR A 284 11.78 3.41 -0.29
N SER A 285 12.74 3.67 -1.20
CA SER A 285 13.22 2.69 -2.18
C SER A 285 13.82 1.45 -1.51
N ALA A 286 14.55 1.64 -0.40
CA ALA A 286 15.08 0.53 0.38
C ALA A 286 13.96 -0.36 0.95
N LYS A 287 12.85 0.23 1.42
CA LYS A 287 11.71 -0.54 1.94
C LYS A 287 10.91 -1.27 0.88
N VAL A 288 10.79 -0.70 -0.32
CA VAL A 288 10.22 -1.43 -1.45
C VAL A 288 11.05 -2.67 -1.75
N THR A 289 12.37 -2.53 -1.82
CA THR A 289 13.29 -3.66 -2.01
C THR A 289 13.18 -4.68 -0.88
N GLU A 290 13.14 -4.25 0.39
CA GLU A 290 12.94 -5.16 1.53
C GLU A 290 11.64 -5.98 1.40
N LEU A 291 10.55 -5.39 0.91
CA LEU A 291 9.30 -6.11 0.67
C LEU A 291 9.46 -7.14 -0.46
N GLN A 292 10.08 -6.74 -1.57
CA GLN A 292 10.30 -7.62 -2.73
C GLN A 292 11.20 -8.81 -2.36
N ASP A 293 12.25 -8.56 -1.58
CA ASP A 293 13.15 -9.60 -1.05
C ASP A 293 12.41 -10.53 -0.10
N ALA A 294 11.57 -10.01 0.80
CA ALA A 294 10.76 -10.82 1.71
C ALA A 294 9.76 -11.71 0.96
N ILE A 295 9.12 -11.19 -0.09
CA ILE A 295 8.23 -11.96 -0.97
C ILE A 295 9.04 -13.06 -1.69
N THR A 296 10.19 -12.72 -2.27
CA THR A 296 11.04 -13.67 -2.99
C THR A 296 11.59 -14.77 -2.08
N GLU A 297 12.04 -14.41 -0.87
CA GLU A 297 12.49 -15.36 0.15
C GLU A 297 11.35 -16.32 0.52
N LYS A 298 10.14 -15.79 0.73
CA LYS A 298 8.94 -16.60 0.98
C LYS A 298 8.58 -17.51 -0.19
N GLN A 299 8.66 -17.02 -1.43
CA GLN A 299 8.45 -17.84 -2.63
C GLN A 299 9.45 -18.99 -2.71
N ASN A 300 10.70 -18.76 -2.34
CA ASN A 300 11.76 -19.78 -2.40
C ASN A 300 11.65 -20.81 -1.26
N ALA A 301 11.34 -20.36 -0.04
CA ALA A 301 11.27 -21.24 1.12
C ALA A 301 9.97 -22.06 1.15
N GLU A 302 8.84 -21.41 0.86
CA GLU A 302 7.50 -21.99 0.99
C GLU A 302 6.57 -21.49 -0.15
N PRO A 303 6.82 -21.90 -1.41
CA PRO A 303 6.05 -21.38 -2.55
C PRO A 303 4.53 -21.58 -2.40
N ARG A 304 4.15 -22.64 -1.67
CA ARG A 304 2.76 -23.04 -1.37
C ARG A 304 2.04 -22.10 -0.38
N ASN A 305 2.74 -21.14 0.22
CA ASN A 305 2.19 -20.26 1.26
C ASN A 305 1.97 -18.82 0.76
N LEU A 306 2.34 -18.49 -0.48
CA LEU A 306 2.01 -17.21 -1.12
C LEU A 306 0.90 -17.34 -2.17
N GLU A 307 0.84 -18.52 -2.78
CA GLU A 307 -0.23 -18.96 -3.64
C GLU A 307 -0.79 -20.26 -3.07
N LEU A 308 -2.11 -20.42 -3.08
CA LEU A 308 -2.79 -21.62 -2.57
C LEU A 308 -2.22 -22.89 -3.20
N TYR A 309 -2.01 -24.00 -2.50
CA TYR A 309 -1.34 -25.17 -3.10
C TYR A 309 -1.99 -25.67 -4.41
N ASP A 310 -1.16 -25.98 -5.41
CA ASP A 310 -1.57 -26.58 -6.68
C ASP A 310 -1.72 -28.11 -6.56
N PHE A 311 -2.94 -28.57 -6.32
CA PHE A 311 -3.27 -29.99 -6.24
C PHE A 311 -3.33 -30.70 -7.60
N THR A 312 -3.19 -29.97 -8.72
CA THR A 312 -3.33 -30.49 -10.09
C THR A 312 -2.11 -31.26 -10.58
N SER A 313 -0.94 -30.89 -10.08
CA SER A 313 0.35 -31.47 -10.43
C SER A 313 0.56 -32.90 -9.91
N SER A 314 -0.31 -33.37 -9.01
CA SER A 314 -0.09 -34.62 -8.29
C SER A 314 -0.56 -35.89 -9.01
N GLY A 315 -1.22 -35.80 -10.18
CA GLY A 315 -1.42 -36.90 -11.14
C GLY A 315 -2.06 -38.21 -10.64
N GLU A 316 -2.49 -38.30 -9.39
CA GLU A 316 -2.81 -39.56 -8.73
C GLU A 316 -4.31 -39.68 -8.45
N SER A 317 -4.86 -40.81 -8.87
CA SER A 317 -6.25 -41.21 -8.70
C SER A 317 -6.67 -41.21 -7.22
N VAL A 318 -7.93 -40.81 -7.00
CA VAL A 318 -8.58 -40.80 -5.68
C VAL A 318 -8.53 -42.23 -5.09
N GLY A 319 -7.92 -42.39 -3.91
CA GLY A 319 -7.84 -43.68 -3.22
C GLY A 319 -9.17 -44.06 -2.59
N GLN A 320 -9.53 -45.35 -2.63
CA GLN A 320 -10.75 -45.88 -2.01
C GLN A 320 -10.75 -45.61 -0.50
N ALA A 321 -11.84 -45.02 0.01
CA ALA A 321 -12.06 -44.79 1.43
C ALA A 321 -12.34 -46.11 2.17
N GLU A 322 -11.74 -46.31 3.35
CA GLU A 322 -12.12 -47.37 4.27
C GLU A 322 -13.30 -46.92 5.15
N ALA A 323 -14.41 -47.67 5.05
CA ALA A 323 -15.46 -47.85 6.06
C ALA A 323 -16.00 -46.60 6.79
N GLY A 324 -16.72 -45.74 6.07
CA GLY A 324 -17.71 -44.79 6.60
C GLY A 324 -18.82 -44.58 5.58
N GLY A 325 -20.10 -44.62 5.97
CA GLY A 325 -21.23 -44.63 5.02
C GLY A 325 -21.14 -43.54 3.94
N TYR A 326 -21.28 -43.96 2.68
CA TYR A 326 -21.08 -43.18 1.45
C TYR A 326 -21.83 -41.83 1.43
N THR A 327 -23.05 -41.79 1.97
CA THR A 327 -23.91 -40.59 1.98
C THR A 327 -23.38 -39.45 2.88
N TYR A 328 -22.74 -39.77 4.01
CA TYR A 328 -22.15 -38.75 4.91
C TYR A 328 -20.90 -38.12 4.29
N VAL A 329 -20.10 -38.93 3.60
CA VAL A 329 -18.89 -38.50 2.89
C VAL A 329 -19.25 -37.56 1.74
N ARG A 330 -20.28 -37.87 0.95
CA ARG A 330 -20.78 -37.01 -0.14
C ARG A 330 -21.16 -35.62 0.34
N ALA A 331 -22.01 -35.52 1.37
CA ALA A 331 -22.50 -34.22 1.86
C ALA A 331 -21.34 -33.33 2.35
N THR A 332 -20.32 -33.94 2.97
CA THR A 332 -19.09 -33.25 3.39
C THR A 332 -18.28 -32.77 2.19
N ILE A 333 -18.07 -33.60 1.16
CA ILE A 333 -17.33 -33.21 -0.05
C ILE A 333 -18.07 -32.08 -0.81
N GLU A 334 -19.39 -32.17 -0.97
CA GLU A 334 -20.19 -31.12 -1.61
C GLU A 334 -20.16 -29.80 -0.81
N ARG A 335 -20.12 -29.87 0.52
CA ARG A 335 -19.97 -28.70 1.39
C ARG A 335 -18.61 -28.04 1.17
N LEU A 336 -17.53 -28.82 1.14
CA LEU A 336 -16.19 -28.32 0.87
C LEU A 336 -16.08 -27.73 -0.54
N ALA A 337 -16.69 -28.35 -1.54
CA ALA A 337 -16.72 -27.81 -2.90
C ALA A 337 -17.39 -26.42 -2.94
N LYS A 338 -18.53 -26.26 -2.27
CA LYS A 338 -19.22 -24.97 -2.12
C LYS A 338 -18.36 -23.94 -1.39
N ALA A 339 -17.64 -24.34 -0.35
CA ALA A 339 -16.70 -23.47 0.35
C ALA A 339 -15.59 -22.99 -0.62
N CYS A 340 -15.00 -23.88 -1.42
CA CYS A 340 -14.01 -23.51 -2.42
C CYS A 340 -14.56 -22.54 -3.49
N TYR A 341 -15.76 -22.77 -4.03
CA TYR A 341 -16.37 -21.81 -4.96
C TYR A 341 -16.62 -20.45 -4.30
N LEU A 342 -17.14 -20.44 -3.07
CA LEU A 342 -17.39 -19.20 -2.35
C LEU A 342 -16.09 -18.43 -2.06
N ALA A 343 -15.00 -19.13 -1.72
CA ALA A 343 -13.68 -18.51 -1.59
C ALA A 343 -13.25 -17.84 -2.90
N SER A 344 -13.39 -18.54 -4.03
CA SER A 344 -13.08 -18.01 -5.37
C SER A 344 -13.89 -16.74 -5.68
N GLU A 345 -15.20 -16.77 -5.47
CA GLU A 345 -16.10 -15.62 -5.65
C GLU A 345 -15.71 -14.41 -4.77
N LYS A 346 -15.19 -14.66 -3.58
CA LYS A 346 -14.76 -13.61 -2.65
C LYS A 346 -13.38 -13.04 -2.96
N TYR A 347 -12.52 -13.83 -3.60
CA TYR A 347 -11.22 -13.39 -4.07
C TYR A 347 -11.29 -12.49 -5.32
N GLU A 348 -12.30 -12.69 -6.18
CA GLU A 348 -12.46 -11.94 -7.43
C GLU A 348 -12.53 -10.41 -7.23
N PRO A 349 -13.31 -9.86 -6.28
CA PRO A 349 -13.28 -8.43 -5.97
C PRO A 349 -11.90 -7.91 -5.53
N LEU A 350 -11.09 -8.71 -4.82
CA LEU A 350 -9.77 -8.29 -4.34
C LEU A 350 -8.82 -7.94 -5.49
N ILE A 351 -8.92 -8.69 -6.60
CA ILE A 351 -8.13 -8.46 -7.82
C ILE A 351 -8.47 -7.08 -8.38
N ASN A 352 -9.76 -6.72 -8.43
CA ASN A 352 -10.18 -5.41 -8.94
C ASN A 352 -9.71 -4.27 -8.05
N HIS A 353 -9.74 -4.44 -6.72
CA HIS A 353 -9.18 -3.45 -5.79
C HIS A 353 -7.67 -3.27 -5.99
N ALA A 354 -6.94 -4.36 -6.22
CA ALA A 354 -5.49 -4.29 -6.45
C ALA A 354 -5.15 -3.62 -7.80
N ILE A 355 -5.91 -3.91 -8.86
CA ILE A 355 -5.73 -3.26 -10.18
C ILE A 355 -6.11 -1.78 -10.11
N ALA A 356 -7.13 -1.41 -9.32
CA ALA A 356 -7.53 -0.01 -9.17
C ALA A 356 -6.42 0.88 -8.59
N THR A 357 -5.35 0.32 -8.01
CA THR A 357 -4.21 1.13 -7.55
C THR A 357 -3.30 1.60 -8.69
N ASP A 358 -3.51 1.15 -9.94
CA ASP A 358 -2.81 1.64 -11.14
C ASP A 358 -2.96 3.15 -11.34
N ASP A 359 -4.07 3.73 -10.90
CA ASP A 359 -4.31 5.18 -10.96
C ASP A 359 -3.28 5.99 -10.14
N ALA A 360 -2.63 5.35 -9.16
CA ALA A 360 -1.57 5.94 -8.36
C ALA A 360 -0.18 5.90 -9.02
N ASP A 361 0.03 5.10 -10.07
CA ASP A 361 1.34 4.90 -10.71
C ASP A 361 2.00 6.16 -11.26
N PRO A 362 1.26 7.11 -11.88
CA PRO A 362 1.84 8.37 -12.31
C PRO A 362 2.30 9.25 -11.14
N GLN A 363 1.72 9.04 -9.95
CA GLN A 363 1.97 9.86 -8.75
C GLN A 363 3.18 9.40 -7.94
N LEU A 364 3.72 8.21 -8.24
CA LEU A 364 4.90 7.68 -7.56
C LEU A 364 6.19 8.42 -7.92
N LYS A 365 6.22 9.19 -9.02
CA LYS A 365 7.44 9.81 -9.52
C LYS A 365 8.17 10.67 -8.48
N GLY A 366 9.50 10.61 -8.58
CA GLY A 366 10.50 11.32 -7.78
C GLY A 366 10.37 12.85 -7.74
N ILE A 367 11.17 13.48 -6.88
CA ILE A 367 11.37 14.95 -6.77
C ILE A 367 11.74 15.66 -8.08
N ASN A 368 12.14 14.93 -9.12
CA ASN A 368 12.48 15.47 -10.43
C ASN A 368 11.46 15.04 -11.50
N ASN A 369 10.24 14.67 -11.09
CA ASN A 369 9.21 14.07 -11.95
C ASN A 369 9.74 12.88 -12.78
N THR A 370 10.72 12.18 -12.23
CA THR A 370 11.37 11.02 -12.84
C THR A 370 11.06 9.81 -11.98
N GLU A 371 10.67 8.73 -12.64
CA GLU A 371 10.47 7.45 -11.97
C GLU A 371 11.79 6.90 -11.42
N GLN A 372 11.78 6.48 -10.16
CA GLN A 372 12.92 5.87 -9.49
C GLN A 372 12.80 4.35 -9.44
N SER A 373 13.89 3.65 -9.13
CA SER A 373 13.87 2.18 -9.01
C SER A 373 12.86 1.69 -7.97
N GLY A 374 12.70 2.41 -6.85
CA GLY A 374 11.68 2.08 -5.85
C GLY A 374 10.26 2.18 -6.40
N ASP A 375 9.99 3.12 -7.32
CA ASP A 375 8.67 3.27 -7.93
C ASP A 375 8.37 2.10 -8.88
N VAL A 376 9.36 1.71 -9.69
CA VAL A 376 9.25 0.54 -10.58
C VAL A 376 9.03 -0.73 -9.76
N TYR A 377 9.83 -0.94 -8.71
CA TYR A 377 9.71 -2.15 -7.88
C TYR A 377 8.40 -2.19 -7.09
N LEU A 378 7.81 -1.06 -6.71
CA LEU A 378 6.51 -1.04 -6.05
C LEU A 378 5.42 -1.53 -7.01
N LYS A 379 5.45 -1.09 -8.27
CA LYS A 379 4.55 -1.54 -9.33
C LYS A 379 4.72 -3.02 -9.62
N ASP A 380 5.96 -3.47 -9.81
CA ASP A 380 6.25 -4.89 -10.04
C ASP A 380 5.77 -5.77 -8.86
N THR A 381 5.92 -5.27 -7.63
CA THR A 381 5.46 -5.97 -6.42
C THR A 381 3.94 -6.03 -6.35
N ARG A 382 3.22 -4.95 -6.69
CA ARG A 382 1.76 -4.96 -6.82
C ARG A 382 1.31 -5.94 -7.91
N ASP A 383 1.93 -5.93 -9.08
CA ASP A 383 1.55 -6.80 -10.19
C ASP A 383 1.78 -8.28 -9.86
N THR A 384 2.87 -8.57 -9.14
CA THR A 384 3.14 -9.89 -8.54
C THR A 384 2.04 -10.27 -7.55
N PHE A 385 1.63 -9.35 -6.68
CA PHE A 385 0.53 -9.57 -5.74
C PHE A 385 -0.81 -9.83 -6.44
N VAL A 386 -1.15 -9.09 -7.49
CA VAL A 386 -2.32 -9.35 -8.36
C VAL A 386 -2.27 -10.77 -8.91
N SER A 387 -1.09 -11.22 -9.38
CA SER A 387 -0.89 -12.56 -9.91
C SER A 387 -1.12 -13.65 -8.84
N PHE A 388 -0.72 -13.40 -7.59
CA PHE A 388 -1.02 -14.30 -6.47
C PHE A 388 -2.53 -14.41 -6.21
N LEU A 389 -3.24 -13.28 -6.18
CA LEU A 389 -4.70 -13.26 -5.98
C LEU A 389 -5.43 -14.00 -7.10
N GLN A 390 -5.05 -13.79 -8.36
CA GLN A 390 -5.59 -14.48 -9.52
C GLN A 390 -5.36 -15.99 -9.43
N THR A 391 -4.14 -16.40 -9.07
CA THR A 391 -3.76 -17.81 -8.94
C THR A 391 -4.55 -18.47 -7.82
N THR A 392 -4.65 -17.84 -6.65
CA THR A 392 -5.46 -18.34 -5.53
C THR A 392 -6.94 -18.46 -5.91
N CYS A 393 -7.51 -17.46 -6.59
CA CYS A 393 -8.89 -17.50 -7.08
C CYS A 393 -9.13 -18.70 -8.02
N ALA A 394 -8.23 -18.93 -8.98
CA ALA A 394 -8.31 -20.04 -9.92
C ALA A 394 -8.19 -21.40 -9.22
N ARG A 395 -7.24 -21.54 -8.29
CA ARG A 395 -7.01 -22.79 -7.54
C ARG A 395 -8.17 -23.15 -6.62
N TYR A 396 -8.83 -22.16 -6.01
CA TYR A 396 -10.08 -22.40 -5.29
C TYR A 396 -11.20 -22.91 -6.20
N ARG A 397 -11.37 -22.30 -7.39
CA ARG A 397 -12.39 -22.76 -8.35
C ARG A 397 -12.16 -24.19 -8.79
N GLU A 398 -10.93 -24.52 -9.16
CA GLU A 398 -10.57 -25.87 -9.62
C GLU A 398 -10.72 -26.91 -8.49
N ALA A 399 -10.36 -26.56 -7.25
CA ALA A 399 -10.60 -27.42 -6.09
C ALA A 399 -12.10 -27.71 -5.92
N GLY A 400 -12.96 -26.71 -6.10
CA GLY A 400 -14.41 -26.88 -6.11
C GLY A 400 -14.88 -27.85 -7.21
N ASP A 401 -14.36 -27.71 -8.44
CA ASP A 401 -14.70 -28.60 -9.56
C ASP A 401 -14.34 -30.06 -9.25
N ARG A 402 -13.13 -30.31 -8.74
CA ARG A 402 -12.69 -31.68 -8.45
C ARG A 402 -13.37 -32.30 -7.24
N LEU A 403 -13.71 -31.51 -6.22
CA LEU A 403 -14.52 -32.00 -5.10
C LEU A 403 -15.94 -32.36 -5.58
N MET A 404 -16.55 -31.57 -6.47
CA MET A 404 -17.85 -31.93 -7.06
C MET A 404 -17.77 -33.20 -7.90
N ASP A 405 -16.70 -33.39 -8.68
CA ASP A 405 -16.50 -34.61 -9.45
C ASP A 405 -16.29 -35.82 -8.53
N ALA A 406 -15.51 -35.67 -7.45
CA ALA A 406 -15.37 -36.71 -6.42
C ALA A 406 -16.73 -37.05 -5.78
N ALA A 407 -17.53 -36.06 -5.41
CA ALA A 407 -18.88 -36.29 -4.85
C ALA A 407 -19.79 -37.06 -5.81
N ARG A 408 -19.69 -36.81 -7.12
CA ARG A 408 -20.42 -37.57 -8.16
C ARG A 408 -19.90 -39.00 -8.30
N GLU A 409 -18.60 -39.23 -8.17
CA GLU A 409 -18.03 -40.58 -8.18
C GLU A 409 -18.53 -41.42 -7.00
N TYR A 410 -18.66 -40.82 -5.82
CA TYR A 410 -19.29 -41.47 -4.66
C TYR A 410 -20.77 -41.83 -4.92
N ASP A 411 -21.53 -40.93 -5.58
CA ASP A 411 -22.94 -41.17 -5.95
C ASP A 411 -23.09 -42.37 -6.92
N ASN A 412 -22.19 -42.46 -7.91
CA ASN A 412 -22.17 -43.56 -8.87
C ASN A 412 -21.74 -44.89 -8.21
N ALA A 413 -20.81 -44.84 -7.25
CA ALA A 413 -20.38 -46.03 -6.51
C ALA A 413 -21.49 -46.56 -5.59
N GLU A 414 -22.18 -45.67 -4.86
CA GLU A 414 -23.32 -46.01 -4.00
C GLU A 414 -24.47 -46.61 -4.82
N THR A 415 -24.79 -46.03 -5.99
CA THR A 415 -25.81 -46.56 -6.91
C THR A 415 -25.44 -47.94 -7.45
N ASN A 416 -24.18 -48.16 -7.85
CA ASN A 416 -23.72 -49.47 -8.34
C ASN A 416 -23.74 -50.54 -7.24
N ASP A 417 -23.37 -50.19 -6.00
CA ASP A 417 -23.42 -51.11 -4.88
C ASP A 417 -24.87 -51.43 -4.48
N GLU A 418 -25.78 -50.46 -4.48
CA GLU A 418 -27.22 -50.69 -4.28
C GLU A 418 -27.81 -51.56 -5.39
N ASP A 419 -27.44 -51.35 -6.66
CA ASP A 419 -27.88 -52.15 -7.79
C ASP A 419 -27.34 -53.58 -7.71
N ILE A 420 -26.07 -53.77 -7.32
CA ILE A 420 -25.47 -55.08 -7.08
C ILE A 420 -26.15 -55.78 -5.90
N LEU A 421 -26.36 -55.09 -4.78
CA LEU A 421 -27.03 -55.64 -3.61
C LEU A 421 -28.50 -55.96 -3.89
N THR A 422 -29.18 -55.14 -4.68
CA THR A 422 -30.55 -55.39 -5.14
C THR A 422 -30.60 -56.55 -6.12
N ALA A 423 -29.60 -56.71 -6.99
CA ALA A 423 -29.48 -57.85 -7.90
C ALA A 423 -29.19 -59.15 -7.14
N ILE A 424 -28.27 -59.13 -6.16
CA ILE A 424 -27.98 -60.26 -5.25
C ILE A 424 -29.22 -60.60 -4.41
N GLY A 425 -29.93 -59.59 -3.88
CA GLY A 425 -31.16 -59.79 -3.12
C GLY A 425 -32.31 -60.38 -3.97
N LYS A 426 -32.36 -60.05 -5.27
CA LYS A 426 -33.29 -60.66 -6.24
C LYS A 426 -32.87 -62.08 -6.66
N GLU A 427 -31.57 -62.38 -6.74
CA GLU A 427 -31.08 -63.74 -6.99
C GLU A 427 -31.22 -64.66 -5.77
N LEU A 428 -31.20 -64.09 -4.56
CA LEU A 428 -31.39 -64.81 -3.29
C LEU A 428 -32.87 -64.95 -2.86
N ASP A 429 -33.84 -64.58 -3.70
CA ASP A 429 -35.25 -64.93 -3.50
C ASP A 429 -35.47 -66.44 -3.75
N PHE A 430 -34.92 -67.26 -2.84
CA PHE A 430 -35.23 -68.67 -2.70
C PHE A 430 -36.67 -68.80 -2.21
N ASN A 431 -37.61 -68.82 -3.16
CA ASN A 431 -38.90 -69.41 -2.90
C ASN A 431 -38.72 -70.90 -2.58
N GLY A 432 -38.68 -71.19 -1.27
CA GLY A 432 -39.19 -72.42 -0.67
C GLY A 432 -38.20 -73.18 0.20
N ASP A 433 -38.03 -72.79 1.47
CA ASP A 433 -38.54 -73.61 2.58
C ASP A 433 -38.48 -72.87 3.93
N GLU A 434 -39.57 -72.93 4.70
CA GLU A 434 -39.68 -72.38 6.05
C GLU A 434 -39.04 -73.33 7.07
N SER A 435 -37.74 -73.17 7.39
CA SER A 435 -37.24 -73.46 8.75
C SER A 435 -35.77 -73.09 8.89
N GLY A 436 -35.46 -72.16 9.80
CA GLY A 436 -34.09 -71.92 10.24
C GLY A 436 -33.86 -70.49 10.65
N THR A 437 -34.10 -70.18 11.92
CA THR A 437 -33.58 -68.96 12.56
C THR A 437 -32.05 -69.05 12.63
N GLU A 438 -31.35 -68.47 11.66
CA GLU A 438 -29.94 -68.09 11.82
C GLU A 438 -29.78 -66.59 11.58
N THR A 439 -29.48 -65.89 12.68
CA THR A 439 -28.97 -64.51 12.67
C THR A 439 -27.69 -64.46 11.84
N VAL A 440 -27.74 -63.80 10.69
CA VAL A 440 -26.56 -63.44 9.91
C VAL A 440 -25.87 -62.28 10.62
N THR A 441 -24.81 -62.58 11.37
CA THR A 441 -23.89 -61.57 11.89
C THR A 441 -22.97 -61.13 10.75
N GLN A 442 -23.17 -59.91 10.27
CA GLN A 442 -22.41 -59.31 9.17
C GLN A 442 -21.00 -58.94 9.65
N HIS A 443 -19.97 -59.64 9.17
CA HIS A 443 -18.60 -59.13 9.13
C HIS A 443 -18.29 -58.76 7.70
N VAL A 444 -18.30 -57.46 7.39
CA VAL A 444 -17.75 -56.92 6.13
C VAL A 444 -16.23 -56.98 6.26
N GLY A 445 -15.65 -58.12 5.88
CA GLY A 445 -14.21 -58.34 5.79
C GLY A 445 -13.74 -58.19 4.35
N ALA A 446 -12.62 -57.48 4.20
CA ALA A 446 -11.91 -57.19 2.95
C ALA A 446 -11.85 -58.36 1.95
N THR A 447 -12.10 -58.07 0.68
CA THR A 447 -11.81 -58.99 -0.42
C THR A 447 -10.31 -58.90 -0.78
N PRO A 448 -9.55 -60.00 -0.85
CA PRO A 448 -8.13 -59.97 -1.22
C PRO A 448 -7.91 -59.59 -2.68
N GLY A 449 -6.83 -58.85 -2.92
CA GLY A 449 -6.47 -58.27 -4.22
C GLY A 449 -6.33 -59.27 -5.37
N ILE A 450 -6.75 -58.83 -6.54
CA ILE A 450 -6.46 -59.49 -7.82
C ILE A 450 -5.04 -59.08 -8.23
N GLU A 451 -4.06 -59.94 -7.98
CA GLU A 451 -2.75 -59.90 -8.64
C GLU A 451 -2.95 -60.07 -10.16
N LYS A 452 -2.72 -59.00 -10.93
CA LYS A 452 -2.52 -59.12 -12.38
C LYS A 452 -1.07 -59.55 -12.64
N HIS A 453 -0.90 -60.83 -12.97
CA HIS A 453 0.30 -61.34 -13.63
C HIS A 453 0.60 -60.56 -14.91
N TRP A 454 1.73 -59.87 -14.94
CA TRP A 454 2.42 -59.51 -16.19
C TRP A 454 3.38 -60.65 -16.52
N ASN A 455 3.11 -61.38 -17.60
CA ASN A 455 4.04 -62.33 -18.19
C ASN A 455 4.95 -61.61 -19.19
N GLN A 456 6.26 -61.80 -18.99
CA GLN A 456 7.43 -61.70 -19.88
C GLN A 456 7.48 -60.64 -20.97
#